data_AF-Q21GQ9-F1
#
_entry.id   AF-Q21GQ9-F1
#
_cell.length_a   1.000
_cell.length_b   1.000
_cell.length_c   1.000
_cell.angle_alpha   90.00
_cell.angle_beta   90.00
_cell.angle_gamma   90.00
#
_symmetry.space_group_name_H-M   'P 1'
#
loop_
_entity.id
_entity.type
_entity.pdbx_description
1 polymer ?
#
loop_
_entity_poly.entity_id
_entity_poly.type
_entity_poly.pdbx_seq_one_letter_code
_entity_poly.pdbx_strand_id
1 'polypeptide(L)' 'MAIKTGEYLNTKDVYIDYPFEEVMFRRMKKNGAIYRKFYGEKESTEVIHYQNKLYNEALLSGDEITQEEYEIGEHR' A
#
# COMPACT_ATOMS: atom_id res chain seq x y z
N MET A 1 -6.91 4.91 -10.81
CA MET A 1 -7.51 3.74 -11.52
C MET A 1 -7.48 2.57 -10.57
N ALA A 2 -8.50 1.72 -10.47
CA ALA A 2 -8.47 0.59 -9.53
C ALA A 2 -7.22 -0.28 -9.78
N ILE A 3 -6.50 -0.59 -8.70
CA ILE A 3 -5.23 -1.31 -8.75
C ILE A 3 -5.51 -2.75 -9.17
N LYS A 4 -4.69 -3.31 -10.07
CA LYS A 4 -4.85 -4.70 -10.49
C LYS A 4 -4.59 -5.63 -9.31
N THR A 5 -5.65 -6.24 -8.78
CA THR A 5 -5.57 -7.19 -7.66
C THR A 5 -5.26 -8.62 -8.15
N GLY A 6 -4.87 -9.52 -7.24
CA GLY A 6 -4.66 -10.94 -7.54
C GLY A 6 -3.24 -11.28 -7.99
N GLU A 7 -3.09 -11.93 -9.15
CA GLU A 7 -1.79 -12.41 -9.66
C GLU A 7 -0.77 -11.27 -9.83
N TYR A 8 -1.24 -10.08 -10.24
CA TYR A 8 -0.38 -8.91 -10.41
C TYR A 8 0.38 -8.55 -9.13
N LEU A 9 -0.33 -8.56 -7.99
CA LEU A 9 0.27 -8.29 -6.70
C LEU A 9 1.37 -9.33 -6.35
N ASN A 10 1.29 -10.55 -6.87
CA ASN A 10 2.27 -11.61 -6.64
C ASN A 10 3.48 -11.54 -7.60
N THR A 11 3.42 -10.75 -8.67
CA THR A 11 4.53 -10.61 -9.63
C THR A 11 5.62 -9.65 -9.16
N LYS A 12 5.23 -8.56 -8.48
CA LYS A 12 6.13 -7.49 -8.03
C LYS A 12 5.69 -6.94 -6.67
N ASP A 13 6.60 -6.23 -6.01
CA ASP A 13 6.24 -5.45 -4.82
C ASP A 13 5.33 -4.30 -5.26
N VAL A 14 4.23 -4.09 -4.54
CA VAL A 14 3.20 -3.12 -4.90
C VAL A 14 3.08 -2.08 -3.81
N TYR A 15 3.08 -0.81 -4.21
CA TYR A 15 2.96 0.32 -3.33
C TYR A 15 1.69 1.06 -3.70
N ILE A 16 0.91 1.41 -2.70
CA ILE A 16 -0.42 1.98 -2.87
C ILE A 16 -0.47 3.22 -2.02
N ASP A 17 -0.83 4.33 -2.63
CA ASP A 17 -1.14 5.55 -1.93
C ASP A 17 -2.65 5.68 -1.74
N TYR A 18 -3.06 5.96 -0.51
CA TYR A 18 -4.44 6.23 -0.18
C TYR A 18 -4.56 7.57 0.55
N PRO A 19 -4.61 8.68 -0.20
CA PRO A 19 -4.56 10.03 0.36
C PRO A 19 -5.83 10.38 1.13
N PHE A 20 -6.94 9.64 0.92
CA PHE A 20 -8.20 9.86 1.64
C PHE A 20 -8.09 9.58 3.15
N GLU A 21 -7.32 8.55 3.52
CA GLU A 21 -6.99 8.27 4.94
C GLU A 21 -5.52 8.62 5.26
N GLU A 22 -4.87 9.41 4.38
CA GLU A 22 -3.47 9.85 4.53
C GLU A 22 -2.54 8.67 4.87
N VAL A 23 -2.71 7.55 4.15
CA VAL A 23 -2.03 6.28 4.44
C VAL A 23 -1.53 5.63 3.16
N MET A 24 -0.34 5.04 3.25
CA MET A 24 0.29 4.27 2.20
C MET A 24 0.34 2.79 2.59
N PHE A 25 0.13 1.91 1.63
CA PHE A 25 0.32 0.48 1.79
C PHE A 25 1.45 -0.04 0.94
N ARG A 26 2.18 -1.01 1.47
CA ARG A 26 3.25 -1.71 0.78
C ARG A 26 3.01 -3.20 0.89
N ARG A 27 2.86 -3.88 -0.24
CA ARG A 27 2.77 -5.33 -0.31
C ARG A 27 4.08 -5.90 -0.82
N MET A 28 4.71 -6.73 0.01
CA MET A 28 5.90 -7.49 -0.37
C MET A 28 5.51 -8.78 -1.09
N LYS A 29 6.05 -9.00 -2.28
CA LYS A 29 5.79 -10.23 -3.04
C LYS A 29 6.39 -11.48 -2.38
N LYS A 30 7.49 -11.31 -1.64
CA LYS A 30 8.30 -12.41 -1.07
C LYS A 30 7.52 -13.25 -0.06
N ASN A 31 6.69 -12.60 0.75
CA ASN A 31 5.93 -13.21 1.84
C ASN A 31 4.43 -12.85 1.80
N GLY A 32 4.01 -12.00 0.86
CA GLY A 32 2.65 -11.46 0.83
C GLY A 32 2.34 -10.53 2.00
N ALA A 33 3.35 -10.07 2.75
CA ALA A 33 3.15 -9.18 3.88
C ALA A 33 2.74 -7.80 3.38
N ILE A 34 1.72 -7.24 4.02
CA ILE A 34 1.21 -5.91 3.72
C ILE A 34 1.56 -5.02 4.90
N TYR A 35 2.37 -4.00 4.64
CA TYR A 35 2.72 -2.97 5.60
C TYR A 35 1.89 -1.73 5.30
N ARG A 36 1.58 -0.97 6.35
CA ARG A 36 0.93 0.33 6.23
C ARG A 36 1.83 1.41 6.82
N LYS A 37 1.78 2.60 6.26
CA LYS A 37 2.55 3.77 6.71
C LYS A 37 1.63 4.97 6.61
N PHE A 38 1.29 5.59 7.72
CA PHE A 38 0.57 6.86 7.71
C PHE A 38 1.52 8.00 7.33
N TYR A 39 0.98 9.03 6.71
CA TYR A 39 1.72 10.22 6.36
C TYR A 39 2.26 10.88 7.63
N GLY A 40 3.53 11.30 7.59
CA GLY A 40 4.22 11.84 8.76
C GLY A 40 4.58 10.84 9.87
N GLU A 41 4.12 9.58 9.79
CA GLU A 41 4.47 8.52 10.75
C GLU A 41 5.46 7.51 10.16
N LYS A 42 6.02 6.66 11.03
CA LYS A 42 6.85 5.53 10.61
C LYS A 42 5.99 4.40 10.06
N GLU A 43 6.57 3.59 9.17
CA GLU A 43 5.96 2.35 8.70
C GLU A 43 5.57 1.49 9.93
N SER A 44 4.30 1.06 9.95
CA SER A 44 3.82 0.14 10.98
C SER A 44 4.60 -1.16 10.87
N THR A 45 5.16 -1.61 11.99
CA THR A 45 5.80 -2.94 12.09
C THR A 45 4.78 -4.08 12.02
N GLU A 46 3.50 -3.77 12.21
CA GLU A 46 2.40 -4.73 12.09
C GLU A 46 2.02 -4.96 10.63
N VAL A 47 2.09 -6.22 10.22
CA VAL A 47 1.59 -6.67 8.92
C VAL A 47 0.07 -6.79 8.98
N ILE A 48 -0.61 -6.14 8.04
CA ILE A 48 -2.07 -6.26 7.91
C ILE A 48 -2.42 -7.45 7.02
N HIS A 49 -3.56 -8.07 7.33
CA HIS A 49 -4.08 -9.17 6.53
C HIS A 49 -4.74 -8.65 5.24
N TYR A 50 -4.75 -9.43 4.17
CA TYR A 50 -5.37 -9.04 2.89
C TYR A 50 -6.88 -8.78 2.98
N GLN A 51 -7.54 -9.28 4.03
CA GLN A 51 -8.96 -9.02 4.33
C GLN A 51 -9.19 -7.71 5.10
N ASN A 52 -8.13 -6.94 5.37
CA ASN A 52 -8.27 -5.66 6.07
C ASN A 52 -9.12 -4.69 5.22
N LYS A 53 -10.11 -4.07 5.85
CA LYS A 53 -11.03 -3.17 5.17
C LYS A 53 -10.30 -1.99 4.51
N LEU A 54 -9.41 -1.32 5.26
CA LEU A 54 -8.61 -0.19 4.78
C LEU A 54 -7.82 -0.54 3.51
N TYR A 55 -7.17 -1.70 3.53
CA TYR A 55 -6.40 -2.17 2.37
C TYR A 55 -7.28 -2.41 1.14
N ASN A 56 -8.48 -2.97 1.32
CA ASN A 56 -9.41 -3.18 0.23
C ASN A 56 -9.94 -1.84 -0.31
N GLU A 57 -10.22 -0.87 0.55
CA GLU A 57 -10.62 0.48 0.11
C GLU A 57 -9.48 1.18 -0.65
N ALA A 58 -8.24 1.07 -0.17
CA ALA A 58 -7.06 1.58 -0.87
C ALA A 58 -6.80 0.88 -2.21
N LEU A 59 -7.10 -0.41 -2.36
CA LEU A 59 -7.01 -1.09 -3.66
C LEU A 59 -8.07 -0.60 -4.67
N LEU A 60 -9.26 -0.26 -4.17
CA LEU A 60 -10.39 0.17 -4.99
C LEU A 60 -10.31 1.66 -5.37
N SER A 61 -9.91 2.50 -4.41
CA SER A 61 -9.97 3.95 -4.50
C SER A 61 -8.61 4.65 -4.34
N GLY A 62 -7.57 3.94 -3.92
CA GLY A 62 -6.21 4.47 -3.91
C GLY A 62 -5.55 4.35 -5.28
N ASP A 63 -4.32 4.85 -5.36
CA ASP A 63 -3.51 4.82 -6.56
C ASP A 63 -2.24 4.01 -6.34
N GLU A 64 -1.86 3.21 -7.35
CA GLU A 64 -0.59 2.50 -7.32
C GLU A 64 0.53 3.50 -7.54
N ILE A 65 1.43 3.59 -6.56
CA ILE A 65 2.62 4.43 -6.62
C ILE A 65 3.87 3.58 -6.81
N THR A 66 4.99 4.24 -7.08
CA THR A 66 6.30 3.61 -7.12
C THR A 66 6.90 3.47 -5.72
N GLN A 67 7.94 2.63 -5.61
CA GLN A 67 8.70 2.53 -4.36
C GLN A 67 9.28 3.88 -3.95
N GLU A 68 9.78 4.66 -4.91
CA GLU A 68 10.37 5.98 -4.66
C GLU A 68 9.36 6.92 -3.99
N GLU A 69 8.13 6.97 -4.50
CA GLU A 69 7.04 7.76 -3.90
C GLU A 69 6.69 7.30 -2.48
N TYR A 70 6.70 5.98 -2.23
CA TYR A 70 6.45 5.42 -0.90
C TYR A 70 7.56 5.76 0.10
N GLU A 71 8.81 5.76 -0.36
CA GLU A 71 9.98 6.14 0.43
C GLU A 71 9.98 7.63 0.74
N ILE A 72 9.63 8.49 -0.22
CA ILE A 72 9.39 9.92 -0.01
C ILE A 72 8.33 10.11 1.08
N GLY A 73 7.29 9.29 1.08
CA GLY A 73 6.35 9.16 2.20
C GLY A 73 5.39 10.32 2.38
N GLU A 74 5.43 11.30 1.48
CA GLU A 74 4.49 12.40 1.23
C GLU A 74 5.20 13.38 0.29
N HIS A 75 4.69 13.60 -0.92
CA HIS A 75 5.06 14.80 -1.68
C HIS A 75 4.02 15.87 -1.35
N ARG A 76 4.44 16.80 -0.50
CA ARG A 76 3.76 18.06 -0.22
C ARG A 76 3.33 18.80 -1.49
#